data_AF-A0A813JT75-F1
#
_entry.id   AF-A0A813JT75-F1
#
_cell.length_a   1.000
_cell.length_b   1.000
_cell.length_c   1.000
_cell.angle_alpha   90.00
_cell.angle_beta   90.00
_cell.angle_gamma   90.00
#
_symmetry.space_group_name_H-M   'P 1'
#
loop_
_entity.id
_entity.type
_entity.pdbx_description
1 polymer ?
#
loop_
_entity_poly.entity_id
_entity_poly.type
_entity_poly.pdbx_seq_one_letter_code
_entity_poly.pdbx_strand_id
1 'polypeptide(L)'
;ELDCPNAKWELDVIIGRYYARVFYSNPGHPGDTAGCFLGGVSADAGPLPSLEKVEIRLLVDVVDARLTFSGSKNTSCSSVSAIELISLPLSTQMWRLRAASAVSGRWRVHELQFHQDEDCGDPDLIKTQRSRVFSSGYMDNFPPTLASDGNEITAWLAACDGCAGGTSWIGAAFISIQTVRCLRIYQ
;
A
#
# COMPACT_ATOMS: atom_id res chain seq x y z
N GLU A 1 28.93 0.40 32.66
CA GLU A 1 28.16 0.25 31.40
C GLU A 1 26.69 0.38 31.78
N LEU A 2 25.97 1.37 31.25
CA LEU A 2 24.58 1.60 31.63
C LEU A 2 23.74 0.47 31.02
N ASP A 3 23.12 -0.33 31.87
CA ASP A 3 22.10 -1.30 31.48
C ASP A 3 20.95 -0.50 30.85
N CYS A 4 20.58 -0.81 29.62
CA CYS A 4 19.48 -0.17 28.91
C CYS A 4 18.25 -1.06 29.09
N PRO A 5 17.43 -0.87 30.14
CA PRO A 5 16.32 -1.78 30.46
C PRO A 5 15.25 -1.79 29.37
N ASN A 6 15.15 -0.72 28.58
CA ASN A 6 14.15 -0.56 27.53
C ASN A 6 14.68 -1.10 26.20
N ALA A 7 14.63 -2.43 26.04
CA ALA A 7 14.93 -3.15 24.79
C ALA A 7 13.74 -3.21 23.81
N LYS A 8 12.64 -2.53 24.15
CA LYS A 8 11.37 -2.59 23.43
C LYS A 8 10.62 -1.28 23.59
N TRP A 9 10.08 -0.76 22.50
CA TRP A 9 9.15 0.36 22.51
C TRP A 9 8.05 0.15 21.46
N GLU A 10 6.89 0.76 21.70
CA GLU A 10 5.68 0.55 20.91
C GLU A 10 5.21 1.89 20.35
N LEU A 11 4.76 1.91 19.10
CA LEU A 11 4.01 3.01 18.51
C LEU A 11 2.55 2.58 18.35
N ASP A 12 1.62 3.44 18.78
CA ASP A 12 0.22 3.28 18.42
C ASP A 12 0.04 3.68 16.95
N VAL A 13 -0.43 2.74 16.14
CA VAL A 13 -0.68 2.94 14.70
C VAL A 13 -1.99 2.27 14.30
N ILE A 14 -2.55 2.67 13.17
CA ILE A 14 -3.77 2.04 12.66
C ILE A 14 -3.47 0.58 12.29
N ILE A 15 -4.43 -0.32 12.53
CA ILE A 15 -4.34 -1.70 12.06
C ILE A 15 -4.20 -1.71 10.54
N GLY A 16 -3.16 -2.37 10.04
CA GLY A 16 -2.95 -2.51 8.62
C GLY A 16 -1.56 -3.00 8.23
N ARG A 17 -1.31 -3.06 6.93
CA ARG A 17 -0.01 -3.42 6.36
C ARG A 17 0.76 -2.14 6.05
N TYR A 18 2.03 -2.10 6.39
CA TYR A 18 2.90 -0.95 6.15
C TYR A 18 4.16 -1.37 5.39
N TYR A 19 4.64 -0.46 4.55
CA TYR A 19 6.01 -0.44 4.10
C TYR A 19 6.79 0.48 5.04
N ALA A 20 7.68 -0.10 5.84
CA ALA A 20 8.49 0.62 6.80
C ALA A 20 9.90 0.83 6.25
N ARG A 21 10.42 2.05 6.41
CA ARG A 21 11.83 2.38 6.19
C ARG A 21 12.46 2.65 7.54
N VAL A 22 13.43 1.84 7.93
CA VAL A 22 14.19 1.99 9.18
C VAL A 22 15.56 2.54 8.83
N PHE A 23 15.91 3.65 9.48
CA PHE A 23 17.16 4.36 9.24
C PHE A 23 18.09 4.19 10.42
N TYR A 24 19.32 3.77 10.12
CA TYR A 24 20.41 3.59 11.07
C TYR A 24 21.46 4.67 10.85
N SER A 25 21.87 5.32 11.93
CA SER A 25 22.91 6.34 11.91
C SER A 25 23.44 6.51 13.34
N ASN A 26 24.75 6.46 13.52
CA ASN A 26 25.40 6.73 14.81
C ASN A 26 26.70 7.52 14.61
N PRO A 27 26.61 8.82 14.28
CA PRO A 27 27.80 9.60 13.95
C PRO A 27 28.83 9.58 15.08
N GLY A 28 30.07 9.20 14.76
CA GLY A 28 31.19 9.11 15.70
C GLY A 28 31.33 7.75 16.40
N HIS A 29 30.40 6.81 16.22
CA HIS A 29 30.44 5.52 16.91
C HIS A 29 29.97 4.36 16.02
N PRO A 30 30.73 3.26 15.92
CA PRO A 30 30.25 2.08 15.22
C PRO A 30 29.01 1.52 15.93
N GLY A 31 28.15 0.85 15.17
CA GLY A 31 26.95 0.19 15.68
C GLY A 31 26.78 -1.21 15.10
N ASP A 32 25.84 -1.93 15.68
CA ASP A 32 25.36 -3.23 15.19
C ASP A 32 23.84 -3.18 15.11
N THR A 33 23.27 -3.80 14.08
CA THR A 33 21.83 -3.82 13.81
C THR A 33 21.26 -5.23 13.70
N ALA A 34 22.08 -6.27 13.86
CA ALA A 34 21.68 -7.68 13.75
C ALA A 34 20.53 -8.07 14.69
N GLY A 35 20.39 -7.37 15.81
CA GLY A 35 19.33 -7.58 16.80
C GLY A 35 18.08 -6.74 16.62
N CYS A 36 18.01 -5.89 15.61
CA CYS A 36 16.91 -4.94 15.48
C CYS A 36 15.71 -5.60 14.78
N PHE A 37 14.53 -5.43 15.35
CA PHE A 37 13.28 -5.94 14.80
C PHE A 37 12.20 -4.86 14.83
N LEU A 38 11.33 -4.86 13.83
CA LEU A 38 10.15 -4.02 13.75
C LEU A 38 8.94 -4.88 13.38
N GLY A 39 7.90 -4.87 14.22
CA GLY A 39 6.72 -5.73 14.07
C GLY A 39 7.06 -7.23 14.08
N GLY A 40 8.15 -7.62 14.77
CA GLY A 40 8.67 -9.00 14.75
C GLY A 40 9.43 -9.39 13.48
N VAL A 41 9.55 -8.49 12.49
CA VAL A 41 10.35 -8.69 11.28
C VAL A 41 11.76 -8.16 11.50
N SER A 42 12.77 -8.89 11.03
CA SER A 42 14.17 -8.45 11.14
C SER A 42 14.37 -7.14 10.37
N ALA A 43 14.94 -6.15 11.04
CA ALA A 43 15.36 -4.87 10.48
C ALA A 43 16.90 -4.80 10.38
N ASP A 44 17.57 -5.96 10.34
CA ASP A 44 19.02 -6.06 10.27
C ASP A 44 19.59 -5.42 9.00
N ALA A 45 20.56 -4.54 9.20
CA ALA A 45 21.34 -3.86 8.16
C ALA A 45 22.83 -4.26 8.18
N GLY A 46 23.21 -5.17 9.07
CA GLY A 46 24.57 -5.55 9.39
C GLY A 46 25.30 -4.56 10.30
N PRO A 47 26.63 -4.66 10.35
CA PRO A 47 27.47 -3.70 11.06
C PRO A 47 27.30 -2.28 10.48
N LEU A 48 27.19 -1.28 11.36
CA LEU A 48 27.07 0.13 11.00
C LEU A 48 28.40 0.86 11.25
N PRO A 49 29.13 1.28 10.20
CA PRO A 49 30.32 2.11 10.36
C PRO A 49 30.00 3.47 11.00
N SER A 50 30.97 4.06 11.72
CA SER A 50 30.77 5.23 12.59
C SER A 50 30.33 6.52 11.91
N LEU A 51 30.39 6.63 10.58
CA LEU A 51 29.99 7.83 9.84
C LEU A 51 28.97 7.51 8.75
N GLU A 52 28.44 6.29 8.72
CA GLU A 52 27.51 5.85 7.70
C GLU A 52 26.06 5.93 8.14
N LYS A 53 25.20 6.01 7.12
CA LYS A 53 23.76 5.92 7.24
C LYS A 53 23.29 4.75 6.41
N VAL A 54 22.48 3.89 7.00
CA VAL A 54 21.91 2.73 6.31
C VAL A 54 20.40 2.76 6.41
N GLU A 55 19.72 2.35 5.36
CA GLU A 55 18.26 2.22 5.29
C GLU A 55 17.90 0.77 5.03
N ILE A 56 16.98 0.23 5.84
CA ILE A 56 16.32 -1.06 5.60
C ILE A 56 14.86 -0.84 5.31
N ARG A 57 14.34 -1.62 4.37
CA ARG A 57 12.97 -1.59 3.88
C ARG A 57 12.31 -2.91 4.21
N LEU A 58 11.20 -2.87 4.92
CA LEU A 58 10.48 -4.08 5.29
C LEU A 58 8.96 -3.88 5.23
N LEU A 59 8.26 -5.00 5.03
CA LEU A 59 6.81 -5.08 5.15
C LEU A 59 6.46 -5.51 6.56
N VAL A 60 5.55 -4.78 7.22
CA VAL A 60 5.05 -5.12 8.56
C VAL A 60 3.53 -5.13 8.57
N ASP A 61 2.96 -6.12 9.25
CA ASP A 61 1.52 -6.23 9.50
C ASP A 61 1.25 -5.84 10.95
N VAL A 62 0.38 -4.86 11.16
CA VAL A 62 -0.06 -4.38 12.47
C VAL A 62 -1.48 -4.85 12.69
N VAL A 63 -1.69 -5.72 13.67
CA VAL A 63 -2.97 -6.41 13.91
C VAL A 63 -3.70 -5.97 15.18
N ASP A 64 -2.99 -5.33 16.11
CA ASP A 64 -3.45 -4.96 17.45
C ASP A 64 -3.31 -3.45 17.73
N ALA A 65 -3.20 -2.65 16.67
CA ALA A 65 -2.92 -1.22 16.70
C ALA A 65 -1.57 -0.83 17.36
N ARG A 66 -0.65 -1.78 17.53
CA ARG A 66 0.68 -1.53 18.10
C ARG A 66 1.78 -2.02 17.18
N LEU A 67 2.67 -1.13 16.79
CA LEU A 67 3.90 -1.49 16.12
C LEU A 67 5.04 -1.50 17.13
N THR A 68 5.60 -2.68 17.38
CA THR A 68 6.75 -2.83 18.28
C THR A 68 8.05 -2.69 17.51
N PHE A 69 8.96 -1.84 17.98
CA PHE A 69 10.39 -1.99 17.68
C PHE A 69 11.07 -2.64 18.89
N SER A 70 11.93 -3.63 18.62
CA SER A 70 12.66 -4.35 19.66
C SER A 70 14.10 -4.57 19.28
N GLY A 71 14.95 -4.65 20.29
CA GLY A 71 16.38 -4.78 20.17
C GLY A 71 17.07 -3.96 21.24
N SER A 72 18.26 -4.40 21.61
CA SER A 72 19.14 -3.73 22.56
C SER A 72 20.59 -4.01 22.22
N LYS A 73 21.50 -3.30 22.88
CA LYS A 73 22.94 -3.57 22.74
C LYS A 73 23.27 -5.03 23.03
N ASN A 74 22.59 -5.67 23.99
CA ASN A 74 22.80 -7.09 24.34
C ASN A 74 22.35 -8.07 23.26
N THR A 75 21.52 -7.61 22.31
CA THR A 75 21.06 -8.40 21.18
C THR A 75 21.69 -7.96 19.87
N SER A 76 22.73 -7.11 19.89
CA SER A 76 23.32 -6.51 18.68
C SER A 76 22.39 -5.51 17.95
N CYS A 77 21.58 -4.75 18.69
CA CYS A 77 20.83 -3.61 18.17
C CYS A 77 21.19 -2.35 18.95
N SER A 78 22.12 -1.56 18.44
CA SER A 78 22.70 -0.42 19.16
C SER A 78 22.41 0.94 18.54
N SER A 79 21.71 0.98 17.40
CA SER A 79 21.37 2.21 16.70
C SER A 79 20.00 2.08 16.07
N VAL A 80 19.22 3.17 16.10
CA VAL A 80 18.08 3.45 15.23
C VAL A 80 17.92 4.97 15.27
N SER A 81 17.83 5.61 14.12
CA SER A 81 17.76 7.07 13.99
C SER A 81 16.37 7.56 13.57
N ALA A 82 15.66 6.77 12.75
CA ALA A 82 14.30 7.10 12.33
C ALA A 82 13.57 5.83 11.85
N ILE A 83 12.24 5.88 11.94
CA ILE A 83 11.34 4.92 11.29
C ILE A 83 10.29 5.73 10.53
N GLU A 84 10.21 5.52 9.22
CA GLU A 84 9.16 6.06 8.37
C GLU A 84 8.16 4.94 8.04
N LEU A 85 6.88 5.18 8.29
CA LEU A 85 5.81 4.23 8.01
C LEU A 85 4.96 4.72 6.85
N ILE A 86 4.89 3.92 5.79
CA ILE A 86 4.04 4.17 4.64
C ILE A 86 2.95 3.12 4.66
N SER A 87 1.70 3.50 4.97
CA SER A 87 0.58 2.57 4.93
C SER A 87 0.45 1.99 3.53
N LEU A 88 0.55 0.67 3.42
CA LEU A 88 0.19 0.01 2.19
C LEU A 88 -1.32 -0.14 2.17
N PRO A 89 -1.96 0.15 1.03
CA PRO A 89 -3.38 -0.06 0.94
C PRO A 89 -3.69 -1.54 1.22
N LEU A 90 -4.57 -1.77 2.20
CA LEU A 90 -5.07 -3.11 2.51
C LEU A 90 -5.84 -3.67 1.30
N SER A 91 -6.02 -5.00 1.21
CA SER A 91 -6.89 -5.57 0.17
C SER A 91 -8.32 -5.00 0.22
N THR A 92 -8.78 -4.58 1.40
CA THR A 92 -10.06 -3.90 1.62
C THR A 92 -10.06 -2.42 1.21
N GLN A 93 -8.90 -1.87 0.86
CA GLN A 93 -8.73 -0.51 0.36
C GLN A 93 -8.49 -0.49 -1.15
N MET A 94 -8.34 -1.65 -1.81
CA MET A 94 -8.10 -1.71 -3.24
C MET A 94 -8.99 -2.76 -3.90
N TRP A 95 -9.80 -2.27 -4.83
CA TRP A 95 -10.70 -3.11 -5.59
C TRP A 95 -10.40 -2.91 -7.06
N ARG A 96 -10.30 -4.01 -7.82
CA ARG A 96 -10.13 -3.97 -9.28
C ARG A 96 -11.01 -4.99 -9.98
N LEU A 97 -11.53 -4.59 -11.13
CA LEU A 97 -12.20 -5.45 -12.09
C LEU A 97 -11.22 -5.83 -13.19
N ARG A 98 -11.33 -7.06 -13.68
CA ARG A 98 -10.45 -7.63 -14.69
C ARG A 98 -11.30 -8.26 -15.77
N ALA A 99 -11.02 -7.96 -17.04
CA ALA A 99 -11.67 -8.63 -18.17
C ALA A 99 -11.23 -10.09 -18.18
N ALA A 100 -12.03 -11.01 -17.67
CA ALA A 100 -11.61 -12.41 -17.48
C ALA A 100 -11.31 -13.13 -18.80
N SER A 101 -12.07 -12.82 -19.85
CA SER A 101 -11.92 -13.35 -21.20
C SER A 101 -11.15 -12.39 -22.10
N ALA A 102 -10.62 -12.91 -23.21
CA ALA A 102 -9.99 -12.06 -24.21
C ALA A 102 -11.01 -11.10 -24.83
N VAL A 103 -10.55 -9.89 -25.15
CA VAL A 103 -11.33 -8.83 -25.81
C VAL A 103 -10.73 -8.62 -27.19
N SER A 104 -11.55 -8.65 -28.25
CA SER A 104 -11.08 -8.54 -29.64
C SER A 104 -10.49 -7.18 -29.99
N GLY A 105 -10.93 -6.12 -29.28
CA GLY A 105 -10.35 -4.79 -29.35
C GLY A 105 -9.85 -4.31 -28.00
N ARG A 106 -9.91 -2.99 -27.77
CA ARG A 106 -9.65 -2.38 -26.46
C ARG A 106 -10.87 -2.55 -25.57
N TRP A 107 -10.66 -2.99 -24.33
CA TRP A 107 -11.71 -2.93 -23.33
C TRP A 107 -11.98 -1.46 -22.99
N ARG A 108 -13.25 -1.04 -23.14
CA ARG A 108 -13.73 0.30 -22.82
C ARG A 108 -14.53 0.22 -21.53
N VAL A 109 -14.26 1.10 -20.59
CA VAL A 109 -15.08 1.26 -19.39
C VAL A 109 -15.46 2.72 -19.29
N HIS A 110 -16.74 2.98 -19.49
CA HIS A 110 -17.34 4.30 -19.48
C HIS A 110 -17.58 4.79 -18.06
N GLU A 111 -18.14 3.94 -17.20
CA GLU A 111 -18.28 4.25 -15.76
C GLU A 111 -18.03 2.99 -14.93
N LEU A 112 -17.32 3.16 -13.82
CA LEU A 112 -17.05 2.19 -12.77
C LEU A 112 -17.52 2.81 -11.46
N GLN A 113 -18.36 2.10 -10.72
CA GLN A 113 -18.88 2.54 -9.44
C GLN A 113 -18.79 1.42 -8.42
N PHE A 114 -18.44 1.78 -7.19
CA PHE A 114 -18.42 0.86 -6.04
C PHE A 114 -19.40 1.33 -4.98
N HIS A 115 -20.12 0.38 -4.38
CA HIS A 115 -21.26 0.63 -3.51
C HIS A 115 -21.14 -0.19 -2.22
N GLN A 116 -21.56 0.38 -1.09
CA GLN A 116 -21.64 -0.32 0.20
C GLN A 116 -22.96 -1.07 0.38
N ASP A 117 -24.01 -0.72 -0.37
CA ASP A 117 -25.27 -1.46 -0.38
C ASP A 117 -25.27 -2.55 -1.45
N GLU A 118 -26.02 -3.63 -1.21
CA GLU A 118 -26.12 -4.79 -2.11
C GLU A 118 -26.92 -4.46 -3.38
N ASP A 119 -27.80 -3.47 -3.32
CA ASP A 119 -28.61 -3.02 -4.46
C ASP A 119 -27.93 -1.91 -5.30
N CYS A 120 -26.70 -1.50 -4.95
CA CYS A 120 -26.01 -0.35 -5.53
C CYS A 120 -26.85 0.96 -5.46
N GLY A 121 -27.74 1.09 -4.47
CA GLY A 121 -28.62 2.26 -4.32
C GLY A 121 -27.95 3.44 -3.61
N ASP A 122 -26.90 3.16 -2.85
CA ASP A 122 -26.11 4.16 -2.13
C ASP A 122 -25.17 4.92 -3.07
N PRO A 123 -24.66 6.09 -2.65
CA PRO A 123 -23.72 6.86 -3.45
C PRO A 123 -22.44 6.09 -3.80
N ASP A 124 -21.92 6.34 -5.01
CA ASP A 124 -20.65 5.76 -5.47
C ASP A 124 -19.49 6.15 -4.54
N LEU A 125 -18.80 5.14 -4.01
CA LEU A 125 -17.64 5.28 -3.13
C LEU A 125 -16.47 5.95 -3.82
N ILE A 126 -16.26 5.74 -5.13
CA ILE A 126 -15.16 6.37 -5.86
C ILE A 126 -15.30 7.89 -5.82
N LYS A 127 -16.53 8.41 -5.88
CA LYS A 127 -16.86 9.83 -5.85
C LYS A 127 -16.99 10.40 -4.43
N THR A 128 -17.52 9.63 -3.49
CA THR A 128 -17.81 10.13 -2.13
C THR A 128 -16.66 9.95 -1.15
N GLN A 129 -15.73 9.03 -1.41
CA GLN A 129 -14.56 8.77 -0.57
C GLN A 129 -13.29 9.31 -1.23
N ARG A 130 -12.27 9.57 -0.41
CA ARG A 130 -10.94 9.86 -0.95
C ARG A 130 -10.38 8.60 -1.61
N SER A 131 -10.34 8.62 -2.93
CA SER A 131 -9.93 7.51 -3.76
C SER A 131 -8.99 7.94 -4.89
N ARG A 132 -8.30 6.96 -5.49
CA ARG A 132 -7.55 7.12 -6.74
C ARG A 132 -7.89 5.97 -7.68
N VAL A 133 -8.34 6.30 -8.87
CA VAL A 133 -8.59 5.32 -9.93
C VAL A 133 -7.28 4.96 -10.63
N PHE A 134 -7.06 3.67 -10.89
CA PHE A 134 -5.84 3.15 -11.50
C PHE A 134 -6.14 1.91 -12.36
N SER A 135 -5.25 1.59 -13.29
CA SER A 135 -5.47 0.50 -14.26
C SER A 135 -4.19 -0.20 -14.67
N SER A 136 -4.32 -1.24 -15.48
CA SER A 136 -3.24 -1.99 -16.14
C SER A 136 -2.50 -1.19 -17.23
N GLY A 137 -2.74 0.10 -17.35
CA GLY A 137 -2.33 0.96 -18.47
C GLY A 137 -3.52 1.48 -19.27
N TYR A 138 -3.28 2.45 -20.13
CA TYR A 138 -4.32 3.08 -20.94
C TYR A 138 -3.81 3.53 -22.31
N MET A 139 -4.73 3.71 -23.26
CA MET A 139 -4.47 4.42 -24.51
C MET A 139 -4.33 5.92 -24.24
N ASP A 140 -3.40 6.60 -24.91
CA ASP A 140 -3.23 8.06 -24.82
C ASP A 140 -4.57 8.80 -24.96
N ASN A 141 -4.79 9.78 -24.08
CA ASN A 141 -6.03 10.56 -23.93
C ASN A 141 -7.25 9.80 -23.37
N PHE A 142 -7.13 8.53 -22.99
CA PHE A 142 -8.20 7.76 -22.35
C PHE A 142 -7.79 7.25 -20.95
N PRO A 143 -7.40 8.15 -20.03
CA PRO A 143 -6.88 7.76 -18.72
C PRO A 143 -7.96 7.11 -17.84
N PRO A 144 -7.56 6.41 -16.75
CA PRO A 144 -8.50 5.71 -15.87
C PRO A 144 -9.54 6.61 -15.22
N THR A 145 -9.24 7.90 -15.04
CA THR A 145 -10.16 8.88 -14.44
C THR A 145 -11.44 9.08 -15.25
N LEU A 146 -11.43 8.79 -16.56
CA LEU A 146 -12.62 8.87 -17.40
C LEU A 146 -13.64 7.76 -17.10
N ALA A 147 -13.24 6.67 -16.46
CA ALA A 147 -14.17 5.63 -16.03
C ALA A 147 -14.88 5.97 -14.71
N SER A 148 -14.74 7.18 -14.20
CA SER A 148 -15.33 7.58 -12.91
C SER A 148 -15.69 9.06 -12.88
N ASP A 149 -15.79 9.71 -14.04
CA ASP A 149 -16.00 11.15 -14.14
C ASP A 149 -17.49 11.53 -14.12
N GLY A 150 -18.39 10.54 -14.19
CA GLY A 150 -19.83 10.74 -14.24
C GLY A 150 -20.36 11.06 -15.62
N ASN A 151 -19.57 10.83 -16.66
CA ASN A 151 -19.95 11.07 -18.04
C ASN A 151 -19.87 9.77 -18.85
N GLU A 152 -21.03 9.18 -19.10
CA GLU A 152 -21.17 7.91 -19.83
C GLU A 152 -20.67 7.96 -21.30
N ILE A 153 -20.34 9.15 -21.82
CA ILE A 153 -19.77 9.31 -23.16
C ILE A 153 -18.25 9.09 -23.14
N THR A 154 -17.56 9.53 -22.09
CA THR A 154 -16.12 9.33 -21.93
C THR A 154 -15.83 7.91 -21.42
N ALA A 155 -14.60 7.43 -21.62
CA ALA A 155 -14.22 6.09 -21.19
C ALA A 155 -12.71 5.97 -20.95
N TRP A 156 -12.34 5.12 -19.99
CA TRP A 156 -11.02 4.52 -19.99
C TRP A 156 -10.92 3.46 -21.09
N LEU A 157 -9.80 3.47 -21.81
CA LEU A 157 -9.47 2.43 -22.79
C LEU A 157 -8.22 1.69 -22.35
N ALA A 158 -8.29 0.35 -22.32
CA ALA A 158 -7.14 -0.49 -22.05
C ALA A 158 -5.96 -0.20 -23.00
N ALA A 159 -4.73 -0.36 -22.50
CA ALA A 159 -3.50 -0.13 -23.28
C ALA A 159 -3.28 -1.12 -24.44
N CYS A 160 -3.79 -2.34 -24.32
CA CYS A 160 -3.77 -3.33 -25.40
C CYS A 160 -4.95 -3.16 -26.36
N ASP A 161 -4.73 -3.57 -27.61
CA ASP A 161 -5.76 -3.81 -28.62
C ASP A 161 -5.74 -5.31 -28.95
N GLY A 162 -6.85 -6.02 -28.71
CA GLY A 162 -6.83 -7.49 -28.67
C GLY A 162 -6.31 -8.04 -27.34
N CYS A 163 -6.84 -7.57 -26.23
CA CYS A 163 -6.35 -7.92 -24.89
C CYS A 163 -6.59 -9.39 -24.55
N ALA A 164 -5.55 -10.11 -24.08
CA ALA A 164 -5.69 -11.47 -23.59
C ALA A 164 -6.53 -11.53 -22.30
N GLY A 165 -7.09 -12.72 -22.03
CA GLY A 165 -7.88 -12.98 -20.84
C GLY A 165 -7.16 -12.56 -19.57
N GLY A 166 -7.70 -11.51 -18.96
CA GLY A 166 -7.32 -10.98 -17.67
C GLY A 166 -5.94 -10.34 -17.57
N THR A 167 -5.47 -9.78 -18.68
CA THR A 167 -4.37 -8.81 -18.66
C THR A 167 -4.86 -7.39 -18.40
N SER A 168 -6.07 -7.06 -18.85
CA SER A 168 -6.68 -5.74 -18.69
C SER A 168 -7.50 -5.64 -17.41
N TRP A 169 -7.20 -4.61 -16.60
CA TRP A 169 -7.91 -4.34 -15.35
C TRP A 169 -7.98 -2.84 -15.04
N ILE A 170 -9.04 -2.43 -14.34
CA ILE A 170 -9.24 -1.08 -13.80
C ILE A 170 -9.82 -1.19 -12.39
N GLY A 171 -9.50 -0.24 -11.51
CA GLY A 171 -9.91 -0.28 -10.12
C GLY A 171 -9.73 1.05 -9.39
N ALA A 172 -10.05 1.05 -8.10
CA ALA A 172 -9.91 2.19 -7.22
C ALA A 172 -9.20 1.80 -5.92
N ALA A 173 -8.31 2.69 -5.48
CA ALA A 173 -7.63 2.61 -4.19
C ALA A 173 -8.19 3.69 -3.27
N PHE A 174 -8.57 3.33 -2.06
CA PHE A 174 -9.19 4.19 -1.06
C PHE A 174 -8.21 4.48 0.08
N ILE A 175 -8.29 5.68 0.67
CA ILE A 175 -7.48 6.01 1.86
C ILE A 175 -8.01 5.29 3.11
N SER A 176 -9.32 5.11 3.20
CA SER A 176 -9.99 4.39 4.29
C SER A 176 -10.44 3.00 3.83
N ILE A 177 -10.58 2.07 4.78
CA ILE A 177 -11.13 0.74 4.54
C ILE A 177 -12.54 0.89 3.95
N GLN A 178 -12.80 0.21 2.83
CA GLN A 178 -14.12 0.18 2.20
C GLN A 178 -14.66 -1.25 2.16
N THR A 179 -15.94 -1.40 2.49
CA THR A 179 -16.67 -2.65 2.26
C THR A 179 -17.47 -2.48 0.98
N VAL A 180 -16.95 -2.98 -0.14
CA VAL A 180 -17.67 -2.97 -1.41
C VAL A 180 -18.61 -4.19 -1.44
N ARG A 181 -19.91 -3.94 -1.52
CA ARG A 181 -20.95 -4.99 -1.61
C ARG A 181 -21.55 -5.12 -2.99
N CYS A 182 -21.56 -4.04 -3.75
CA CYS A 182 -22.08 -4.01 -5.10
C CYS A 182 -21.17 -3.19 -6.03
N LEU A 183 -21.18 -3.54 -7.31
CA LEU A 183 -20.41 -2.87 -8.36
C LEU A 183 -21.33 -2.56 -9.54
N ARG A 184 -21.20 -1.37 -10.12
CA ARG A 184 -21.78 -1.05 -11.44
C ARG A 184 -20.67 -0.78 -12.42
N ILE A 185 -20.84 -1.32 -13.62
CA ILE A 185 -19.94 -1.09 -14.74
C ILE A 185 -20.75 -0.77 -15.98
N TYR A 186 -20.38 0.29 -16.67
CA TYR A 186 -20.84 0.61 -18.02
C TYR A 186 -19.65 0.45 -18.97
N GLN A 187 -19.78 -0.43 -19.98
CA GLN A 187 -18.69 -0.87 -20.86
C GLN A 187 -19.17 -1.10 -22.29
#